data_AF-A0A1X1BSC3-F1
#
_entry.id   AF-A0A1X1BSC3-F1
#
_cell.length_a   1.000
_cell.length_b   1.000
_cell.length_c   1.000
_cell.angle_alpha   90.00
_cell.angle_beta   90.00
_cell.angle_gamma   90.00
#
_symmetry.space_group_name_H-M   'P 1'
#
loop_
_entity.id
_entity.type
_entity.pdbx_description
1 polymer ?
#
loop_
_entity_poly.entity_id
_entity_poly.type
_entity_poly.pdbx_seq_one_letter_code
_entity_poly.pdbx_strand_id
1 'polypeptide(L)'
;MLRLSIFIFIILMTGCSSGPKGVECPGEVSTIYGQPMGQTRGVIFDLVSSFSVSRDDVRVESGPLQSLDRFKYVPSAVTREGYYAQRLSDQQFRLINPYQNTQITWTCP
;
A
#
# COMPACT_ATOMS: atom_id res chain seq x y z
N MET A 1 22.87 14.32 -40.51
CA MET A 1 23.18 14.18 -39.07
C MET A 1 22.02 14.57 -38.16
N LEU A 2 21.27 15.65 -38.44
CA LEU A 2 20.09 16.09 -37.65
C LEU A 2 18.99 15.01 -37.47
N ARG A 3 18.77 14.14 -38.48
CA ARG A 3 17.75 13.09 -38.42
C ARG A 3 18.05 11.98 -37.42
N LEU A 4 19.32 11.67 -37.17
CA LEU A 4 19.72 10.62 -36.22
C LEU A 4 19.49 11.09 -34.77
N SER A 5 19.74 12.38 -34.50
CA SER A 5 19.53 13.01 -33.19
C SER A 5 18.07 12.98 -32.73
N ILE A 6 17.11 13.08 -33.66
CA ILE A 6 15.68 13.05 -33.34
C ILE A 6 15.24 11.66 -32.88
N PHE A 7 15.72 10.59 -33.52
CA PHE A 7 15.40 9.21 -33.12
C PHE A 7 15.96 8.87 -31.74
N ILE A 8 17.15 9.38 -31.41
CA ILE A 8 17.78 9.18 -30.09
C ILE A 8 16.95 9.88 -29.00
N PHE A 9 16.40 11.06 -29.28
CA PHE A 9 15.57 11.82 -28.35
C PHE A 9 14.23 11.13 -28.03
N ILE A 10 13.62 10.48 -29.03
CA ILE A 10 12.36 9.74 -28.85
C ILE A 10 12.58 8.48 -27.98
N ILE A 11 13.69 7.75 -28.19
CA ILE A 11 14.01 6.56 -27.40
C ILE A 11 14.30 6.92 -25.93
N LEU A 12 14.97 8.05 -25.69
CA LEU A 12 15.24 8.56 -24.33
C LEU A 12 13.96 8.93 -23.56
N MET A 13 12.89 9.34 -24.25
CA MET A 13 11.61 9.70 -23.61
C MET A 13 10.70 8.50 -23.28
N THR A 14 11.02 7.30 -23.80
CA THR A 14 10.31 6.06 -23.44
C THR A 14 10.89 5.34 -22.22
N GLY A 15 11.90 5.93 -21.56
CA GLY A 15 12.53 5.38 -20.37
C GLY A 15 11.61 5.40 -19.14
N CYS A 16 11.10 4.22 -18.79
CA CYS A 16 10.67 3.82 -17.44
C CYS A 16 9.44 4.52 -16.83
N SER A 17 8.28 4.47 -17.52
CA SER A 17 6.97 4.60 -16.84
C SER A 17 6.43 3.24 -16.38
N SER A 18 7.27 2.38 -15.80
CA SER A 18 6.77 1.25 -15.00
C SER A 18 6.68 1.74 -13.56
N GLY A 19 5.51 2.25 -13.16
CA GLY A 19 5.22 2.48 -11.75
C GLY A 19 5.51 1.20 -10.94
N PRO A 20 5.88 1.33 -9.65
CA PRO A 20 6.20 0.17 -8.81
C PRO A 20 5.06 -0.85 -8.92
N LYS A 21 5.35 -2.09 -9.30
CA LYS A 21 4.28 -3.10 -9.38
C LYS A 21 3.82 -3.41 -7.96
N GLY A 22 2.51 -3.58 -7.78
CA GLY A 22 1.99 -4.08 -6.52
C GLY A 22 2.61 -5.43 -6.17
N VAL A 23 2.87 -5.67 -4.89
CA VAL A 23 3.50 -6.88 -4.35
C VAL A 23 2.43 -7.72 -3.68
N GLU A 24 2.34 -9.00 -4.01
CA GLU A 24 1.46 -9.93 -3.29
C GLU A 24 2.07 -10.23 -1.91
N CYS A 25 1.34 -9.90 -0.85
CA CYS A 25 1.79 -10.05 0.52
C CYS A 25 0.83 -10.97 1.30
N PRO A 26 1.35 -11.94 2.08
CA PRO A 26 0.53 -12.66 3.05
C PRO A 26 -0.02 -11.69 4.10
N GLY A 27 -1.26 -11.91 4.52
CA GLY A 27 -1.94 -11.10 5.53
C GLY A 27 -2.51 -11.96 6.65
N GLU A 28 -2.26 -11.56 7.89
CA GLU A 28 -2.88 -12.17 9.07
C GLU A 28 -4.17 -11.44 9.41
N VAL A 29 -5.28 -12.17 9.50
CA VAL A 29 -6.57 -11.65 9.97
C VAL A 29 -6.66 -11.92 11.46
N SER A 30 -6.91 -10.87 12.24
CA SER A 30 -7.10 -10.96 13.69
C SER A 30 -8.22 -10.03 14.15
N THR A 31 -8.68 -10.21 15.39
CA THR A 31 -9.49 -9.18 16.04
C THR A 31 -8.64 -7.94 16.29
N ILE A 32 -9.26 -6.78 16.59
CA ILE A 32 -8.50 -5.57 16.92
C ILE A 32 -7.65 -5.73 18.19
N TYR A 33 -7.95 -6.74 19.01
CA TYR A 33 -7.19 -7.11 20.20
C TYR A 33 -6.12 -8.18 19.95
N GLY A 34 -5.91 -8.57 18.69
CA GLY A 34 -4.84 -9.50 18.29
C GLY A 34 -5.19 -10.97 18.40
N GLN A 35 -6.46 -11.34 18.62
CA GLN A 35 -6.85 -12.75 18.55
C GLN A 35 -6.84 -13.22 17.09
N PRO A 36 -6.08 -14.26 16.72
CA PRO A 36 -6.00 -14.70 15.33
C PRO A 36 -7.34 -15.26 14.84
N MET A 37 -7.71 -14.92 13.62
CA MET A 37 -8.96 -15.34 12.96
C MET A 37 -8.70 -16.07 11.64
N GLY A 38 -7.51 -15.94 11.06
CA GLY A 38 -7.15 -16.64 9.84
C GLY A 38 -6.04 -15.93 9.08
N GLN A 39 -5.88 -16.33 7.82
CA GLN A 39 -4.90 -15.78 6.90
C GLN A 39 -5.59 -15.35 5.61
N THR A 40 -5.01 -14.38 4.93
CA THR A 40 -5.46 -13.87 3.64
C THR A 40 -4.25 -13.49 2.80
N ARG A 41 -4.49 -13.06 1.57
CA ARG A 41 -3.47 -12.46 0.71
C ARG A 41 -4.02 -11.15 0.15
N GLY A 42 -3.15 -10.22 -0.13
CA GLY A 42 -3.50 -8.95 -0.75
C GLY A 42 -2.32 -8.43 -1.54
N VAL A 43 -2.61 -7.69 -2.61
CA VAL A 43 -1.60 -6.98 -3.36
C VAL A 43 -1.45 -5.59 -2.76
N ILE A 44 -0.27 -5.29 -2.23
CA ILE A 44 0.08 -3.98 -1.69
C ILE A 44 0.77 -3.17 -2.77
N PHE A 45 0.28 -1.96 -3.01
CA PHE A 45 0.99 -0.97 -3.81
C PHE A 45 1.31 0.21 -2.89
N ASP A 46 2.59 0.48 -2.70
CA ASP A 46 3.09 1.46 -1.75
C ASP A 46 3.68 2.69 -2.47
N LEU A 47 3.28 3.87 -2.01
CA LEU A 47 3.80 5.17 -2.41
C LEU A 47 4.36 5.89 -1.19
N VAL A 48 5.13 6.95 -1.39
CA VAL A 48 5.76 7.70 -0.28
C VAL A 48 4.72 8.14 0.76
N SER A 49 3.58 8.69 0.34
CA SER A 49 2.56 9.28 1.22
C SER A 49 1.28 8.47 1.36
N SER A 50 1.14 7.33 0.69
CA SER A 50 -0.06 6.51 0.71
C SER A 50 0.25 5.08 0.29
N PHE A 51 -0.63 4.14 0.62
CA PHE A 51 -0.63 2.81 0.04
C PHE A 51 -2.05 2.38 -0.34
N SER A 52 -2.15 1.31 -1.12
CA SER A 52 -3.40 0.64 -1.40
C SER A 52 -3.27 -0.85 -1.18
N VAL A 53 -4.39 -1.49 -0.83
CA VAL A 53 -4.51 -2.93 -0.78
C VAL A 53 -5.56 -3.37 -1.78
N SER A 54 -5.27 -4.39 -2.59
CA SER A 54 -6.28 -5.02 -3.45
C SER A 54 -6.39 -6.52 -3.24
N ARG A 55 -7.62 -7.04 -3.26
CA ARG A 55 -7.97 -8.47 -3.17
C ARG A 55 -9.32 -8.70 -3.85
N ASP A 56 -9.46 -9.77 -4.63
CA ASP A 56 -10.73 -10.20 -5.25
C ASP A 56 -11.52 -9.06 -5.91
N ASP A 57 -10.85 -8.30 -6.81
CA ASP A 57 -11.38 -7.09 -7.50
C ASP A 57 -11.75 -5.90 -6.60
N VAL A 58 -11.61 -6.01 -5.29
CA VAL A 58 -11.77 -4.91 -4.33
C VAL A 58 -10.42 -4.23 -4.12
N ARG A 59 -10.42 -2.91 -4.16
CA ARG A 59 -9.25 -2.07 -3.87
C ARG A 59 -9.59 -1.01 -2.84
N VAL A 60 -8.80 -0.94 -1.78
CA VAL A 60 -8.92 0.04 -0.70
C VAL A 60 -7.71 0.95 -0.73
N GLU A 61 -7.95 2.25 -0.83
CA GLU A 61 -6.93 3.30 -0.77
C GLU A 61 -6.80 3.79 0.66
N SER A 62 -5.59 3.81 1.21
CA SER A 62 -5.34 4.35 2.56
C SER A 62 -5.69 5.84 2.68
N GLY A 63 -5.52 6.59 1.59
CA GLY A 63 -5.51 8.05 1.60
C GLY A 63 -4.16 8.62 2.05
N PRO A 64 -4.05 9.94 2.23
CA PRO A 64 -2.80 10.59 2.62
C PRO A 64 -2.44 10.27 4.06
N LEU A 65 -1.38 9.49 4.26
CA LEU A 65 -0.90 9.11 5.59
C LEU A 65 -0.39 10.34 6.35
N GLN A 66 -0.86 10.49 7.58
CA GLN A 66 -0.49 11.58 8.49
C GLN A 66 0.43 11.04 9.59
N SER A 67 1.50 11.77 9.89
CA SER A 67 2.32 11.59 11.08
C SER A 67 3.12 12.86 11.36
N LEU A 68 3.14 13.32 12.61
CA LEU A 68 3.97 14.47 13.02
C LEU A 68 5.46 14.09 13.08
N ASP A 69 5.75 12.82 13.36
CA ASP A 69 7.10 12.25 13.45
C ASP A 69 7.02 10.73 13.23
N ARG A 70 7.44 10.27 12.04
CA ARG A 70 7.41 8.85 11.65
C ARG A 70 8.28 7.94 12.52
N PHE A 71 9.20 8.48 13.31
CA PHE A 71 10.01 7.70 14.25
C PHE A 71 9.29 7.49 15.60
N LYS A 72 8.22 8.24 15.86
CA LYS A 72 7.43 8.17 17.11
C LYS A 72 6.01 7.71 16.90
N TYR A 73 5.42 8.01 15.74
CA TYR A 73 4.03 7.74 15.44
C TYR A 73 3.90 6.98 14.13
N VAL A 74 3.03 5.96 14.15
CA VAL A 74 2.67 5.16 12.98
C VAL A 74 1.94 6.04 11.95
N PRO A 75 2.48 6.22 10.73
CA PRO A 75 1.78 6.90 9.66
C PRO A 75 0.43 6.23 9.37
N SER A 76 -0.63 7.01 9.39
CA SER A 76 -1.99 6.47 9.33
C SER A 76 -2.99 7.42 8.68
N ALA A 77 -4.10 6.86 8.21
CA ALA A 77 -5.21 7.59 7.62
C ALA A 77 -6.52 6.82 7.78
N VAL A 78 -7.64 7.52 7.64
CA VAL A 78 -8.97 6.87 7.55
C VAL A 78 -9.33 6.79 6.06
N THR A 79 -9.62 5.59 5.58
CA THR A 79 -10.00 5.36 4.18
C THR A 79 -11.40 5.92 3.91
N ARG A 80 -11.75 6.07 2.63
CA ARG A 80 -13.08 6.52 2.21
C ARG A 80 -14.19 5.59 2.70
N GLU A 81 -13.89 4.30 2.80
CA GLU A 81 -14.79 3.25 3.29
C GLU A 81 -14.87 3.20 4.82
N GLY A 82 -14.06 4.00 5.54
CA GLY A 82 -14.07 4.09 7.00
C GLY A 82 -13.13 3.10 7.70
N TYR A 83 -12.22 2.44 6.97
CA TYR A 83 -11.16 1.65 7.60
C TYR A 83 -10.08 2.57 8.17
N TYR A 84 -9.42 2.14 9.25
CA TYR A 84 -8.21 2.80 9.73
C TYR A 84 -6.99 2.12 9.14
N ALA A 85 -6.28 2.83 8.26
CA ALA A 85 -5.12 2.35 7.52
C ALA A 85 -3.83 2.79 8.21
N GLN A 86 -2.87 1.89 8.35
CA GLN A 86 -1.59 2.16 9.01
C GLN A 86 -0.43 1.56 8.24
N ARG A 87 0.67 2.31 8.11
CA ARG A 87 1.98 1.81 7.68
C ARG A 87 2.83 1.57 8.91
N LEU A 88 2.95 0.30 9.34
CA LEU A 88 3.68 -0.09 10.55
C LEU A 88 5.20 -0.06 10.31
N SER A 89 5.62 -0.40 9.10
CA SER A 89 7.00 -0.30 8.61
C SER A 89 7.00 -0.16 7.09
N ASP A 90 8.17 -0.14 6.46
CA ASP A 90 8.31 -0.15 5.00
C ASP A 90 7.80 -1.46 4.35
N GLN A 91 7.53 -2.50 5.16
CA GLN A 91 7.08 -3.82 4.70
C GLN A 91 5.78 -4.28 5.36
N GLN A 92 5.26 -3.54 6.36
CA GLN A 92 4.08 -3.95 7.11
C GLN A 92 2.98 -2.91 7.01
N PHE A 93 1.82 -3.37 6.55
CA PHE A 93 0.65 -2.55 6.28
C PHE A 93 -0.55 -3.13 7.00
N ARG A 94 -1.39 -2.28 7.59
CA ARG A 94 -2.57 -2.72 8.34
C ARG A 94 -3.82 -1.97 7.91
N LEU A 95 -4.91 -2.70 7.78
CA LEU A 95 -6.26 -2.16 7.71
C LEU A 95 -7.07 -2.66 8.90
N ILE A 96 -7.70 -1.74 9.61
CA ILE A 96 -8.57 -2.03 10.77
C ILE A 96 -10.00 -1.66 10.40
N ASN A 97 -10.92 -2.61 10.57
CA ASN A 97 -12.35 -2.37 10.54
C ASN A 97 -12.91 -2.39 11.97
N PRO A 98 -13.10 -1.21 12.61
CA PRO A 98 -13.59 -1.16 13.98
C PRO A 98 -15.02 -1.70 14.10
N TYR A 99 -15.86 -1.54 13.07
CA TYR A 99 -17.25 -2.00 13.10
C TYR A 99 -17.39 -3.53 13.14
N GLN A 100 -16.41 -4.25 12.58
CA GLN A 100 -16.41 -5.71 12.55
C GLN A 100 -15.48 -6.32 13.61
N ASN A 101 -14.82 -5.50 14.44
CA ASN A 101 -13.78 -5.95 15.36
C ASN A 101 -12.69 -6.78 14.64
N THR A 102 -12.29 -6.36 13.44
CA THR A 102 -11.27 -7.06 12.64
C THR A 102 -10.13 -6.14 12.23
N GLN A 103 -8.95 -6.72 12.10
CA GLN A 103 -7.80 -6.10 11.46
C GLN A 103 -7.10 -7.12 10.58
N ILE A 104 -6.44 -6.62 9.54
CA ILE A 104 -5.59 -7.42 8.67
C ILE A 104 -4.22 -6.75 8.63
N THR A 105 -3.16 -7.50 8.93
CA THR A 105 -1.77 -7.02 8.80
C THR A 105 -1.09 -7.80 7.69
N TRP A 106 -0.71 -7.12 6.62
CA TRP A 106 0.08 -7.67 5.52
C TRP A 106 1.57 -7.45 5.78
N THR A 107 2.38 -8.48 5.54
CA THR A 107 3.84 -8.40 5.59
C THR A 107 4.41 -8.74 4.21
N CYS A 108 5.09 -7.78 3.61
CA CYS A 108 5.67 -7.89 2.27
C CYS A 108 7.16 -8.27 2.33
N PRO A 109 7.70 -8.95 1.30
CA PRO A 109 9.12 -9.30 1.20
C PRO A 109 10.06 -8.10 1.09
#